data_AF-A0A7S8E5X0-F1
#
_entry.id   AF-A0A7S8E5X0-F1
#
_cell.length_a   1.000
_cell.length_b   1.000
_cell.length_c   1.000
_cell.angle_alpha   90.00
_cell.angle_beta   90.00
_cell.angle_gamma   90.00
#
_symmetry.space_group_name_H-M   'P 1'
#
loop_
_entity.id
_entity.type
_entity.pdbx_description
1 polymer ?
#
loop_
_entity_poly.entity_id
_entity_poly.type
_entity_poly.pdbx_seq_one_letter_code
_entity_poly.pdbx_strand_id
1 'polypeptide(L)'
;MSLEGILFIAAMVLFALVGIALPFIGQRRKRGTAQLQHIQRTRDELITSYERVLSTIRDLDEDYQLAKINQGDYQEERTYWSEYGVRLLQMLESDKPSVEILQTPGVKPNEAEAALDHAVEEAIRNYRMALESASLTGSKL
;
A
#
# COMPACT_ATOMS: atom_id res chain seq x y z
N MET A 1 -45.99 26.03 -33.35
CA MET A 1 -44.70 25.69 -32.71
C MET A 1 -43.74 25.28 -33.81
N SER A 2 -42.62 25.98 -34.02
CA SER A 2 -41.72 25.68 -35.13
C SER A 2 -40.89 24.43 -34.82
N LEU A 3 -40.85 23.50 -35.78
CA LEU A 3 -40.09 22.25 -35.72
C LEU A 3 -38.59 22.51 -35.44
N GLU A 4 -38.08 23.63 -35.97
CA GLU A 4 -36.71 24.09 -35.79
C GLU A 4 -36.36 24.38 -34.32
N GLY A 5 -37.30 24.95 -33.56
CA GLY A 5 -37.10 25.24 -32.15
C GLY A 5 -36.97 23.97 -31.30
N ILE A 6 -37.74 22.93 -31.62
CA ILE A 6 -37.70 21.64 -30.93
C ILE A 6 -36.35 20.95 -31.17
N LEU A 7 -35.86 21.00 -32.42
CA LEU A 7 -34.59 20.41 -32.82
C LEU A 7 -33.41 21.10 -32.12
N PHE A 8 -33.46 22.42 -31.98
CA PHE A 8 -32.42 23.19 -31.30
C PHE A 8 -32.36 22.87 -29.80
N ILE A 9 -33.51 22.80 -29.14
CA ILE A 9 -33.60 22.44 -27.72
C ILE A 9 -33.12 21.00 -27.49
N ALA A 10 -33.52 20.06 -28.37
CA ALA A 10 -33.09 18.68 -28.29
C ALA A 10 -31.57 18.54 -28.43
N ALA A 11 -30.96 19.25 -29.38
CA ALA A 11 -29.51 19.27 -29.55
C ALA A 11 -28.80 19.86 -28.32
N MET A 12 -29.32 20.95 -27.75
CA MET A 12 -28.74 21.58 -26.56
C MET A 12 -28.78 20.66 -25.34
N VAL A 13 -29.90 19.95 -25.13
CA VAL A 13 -30.05 18.96 -24.07
C VAL A 13 -29.09 17.78 -24.27
N LEU A 14 -28.95 17.29 -25.50
CA LEU A 14 -28.02 16.21 -25.83
C LEU A 14 -26.56 16.60 -25.51
N PHE A 15 -26.13 17.80 -25.90
CA PHE A 15 -24.79 18.30 -25.60
C PHE A 15 -24.55 18.46 -24.09
N ALA A 16 -25.53 18.95 -23.35
CA ALA A 16 -25.46 19.04 -21.90
C ALA A 16 -25.31 17.65 -21.24
N LEU A 17 -26.11 16.68 -21.69
CA LEU A 17 -26.04 15.30 -21.18
C LEU A 17 -24.70 14.64 -21.50
N VAL A 18 -24.17 14.82 -22.71
CA VAL A 18 -22.85 14.29 -23.09
C VAL A 18 -21.74 14.94 -22.26
N GLY A 19 -21.80 16.26 -22.07
CA GLY A 19 -20.83 16.99 -21.23
C GLY A 19 -20.79 16.51 -19.77
N ILE A 20 -21.96 16.15 -19.21
CA ILE A 20 -22.09 15.63 -17.85
C ILE A 20 -21.69 14.15 -17.76
N ALA A 21 -21.98 13.34 -18.79
CA ALA A 21 -21.68 11.91 -18.80
C ALA A 21 -20.18 11.60 -19.00
N LEU A 22 -19.46 12.43 -19.77
CA LEU A 22 -18.03 12.26 -20.06
C LEU A 22 -17.13 12.14 -18.81
N PRO A 23 -17.19 13.04 -17.80
CA PRO A 23 -16.35 12.92 -16.61
C PRO A 23 -16.66 11.68 -15.76
N PHE A 24 -17.90 11.19 -15.78
CA PHE A 24 -18.31 10.00 -15.02
C PHE A 24 -17.78 8.69 -15.61
N ILE A 25 -17.55 8.63 -16.93
CA ILE A 25 -17.00 7.45 -17.61
C ILE A 25 -15.47 7.33 -17.38
N GLY A 26 -14.77 8.46 -17.18
CA GLY A 26 -13.33 8.50 -16.96
C GLY A 26 -12.85 8.11 -15.55
N GLN A 27 -13.72 8.17 -14.54
CA GLN A 27 -13.34 7.86 -13.14
C GLN A 27 -12.97 6.39 -12.91
N ARG A 28 -13.50 5.47 -13.73
CA ARG A 28 -13.12 4.04 -13.65
C ARG A 28 -11.67 3.78 -14.05
N ARG A 29 -11.07 4.61 -14.93
CA ARG A 29 -9.65 4.48 -15.33
C ARG A 29 -8.67 4.93 -14.23
N LYS A 30 -9.05 5.91 -13.40
CA LYS A 30 -8.18 6.43 -12.31
C LYS A 30 -7.97 5.42 -11.17
N ARG A 31 -8.93 4.51 -10.93
CA ARG A 31 -8.75 3.41 -9.96
C ARG A 31 -7.72 2.38 -10.44
N GLY A 32 -7.72 2.06 -11.74
CA GLY A 32 -6.73 1.14 -12.33
C GLY A 32 -5.31 1.69 -12.24
N THR A 33 -5.12 3.00 -12.47
CA THR A 33 -3.79 3.63 -12.36
C THR A 33 -3.31 3.72 -10.91
N ALA A 34 -4.20 3.96 -9.94
CA ALA A 34 -3.83 4.00 -8.53
C ALA A 34 -3.36 2.63 -8.03
N GLN A 35 -4.06 1.55 -8.40
CA GLN A 35 -3.67 0.19 -8.02
C GLN A 35 -2.31 -0.21 -8.61
N LEU A 36 -2.06 0.14 -9.88
CA LEU A 36 -0.76 -0.10 -10.52
C LEU A 36 0.37 0.69 -9.86
N GLN A 37 0.13 1.95 -9.47
CA GLN A 37 1.10 2.76 -8.73
C GLN A 37 1.40 2.18 -7.35
N HIS A 38 0.40 1.64 -6.65
CA HIS A 38 0.61 0.98 -5.36
C HIS A 38 1.48 -0.27 -5.51
N ILE A 39 1.20 -1.13 -6.51
CA ILE A 39 2.01 -2.33 -6.77
C ILE A 39 3.47 -1.97 -7.08
N GLN A 40 3.68 -0.93 -7.90
CA GLN A 40 5.03 -0.46 -8.23
C GLN A 40 5.78 0.05 -7.00
N ARG A 41 5.14 0.88 -6.16
CA ARG A 41 5.76 1.38 -4.92
C ARG A 41 6.16 0.25 -3.97
N THR A 42 5.28 -0.71 -3.76
CA THR A 42 5.58 -1.86 -2.89
C THR A 42 6.76 -2.67 -3.43
N ARG A 43 6.85 -2.88 -4.75
CA ARG A 43 8.02 -3.54 -5.36
C ARG A 43 9.30 -2.74 -5.16
N ASP A 44 9.26 -1.43 -5.37
CA ASP A 44 10.43 -0.55 -5.19
C ASP A 44 10.92 -0.55 -3.72
N GLU A 45 9.99 -0.56 -2.77
CA GLU A 45 10.27 -0.68 -1.33
C GLU A 45 10.94 -2.01 -0.99
N LEU A 46 10.46 -3.12 -1.56
CA LEU A 46 11.05 -4.45 -1.37
C LEU A 46 12.47 -4.53 -1.95
N ILE A 47 12.69 -3.97 -3.14
CA ILE A 47 14.02 -3.91 -3.78
C ILE A 47 14.98 -3.10 -2.92
N THR A 48 14.55 -1.92 -2.46
CA THR A 48 15.36 -1.05 -1.59
C THR A 48 15.72 -1.77 -0.28
N SER A 49 14.77 -2.52 0.28
CA SER A 49 15.02 -3.32 1.49
C SER A 49 16.04 -4.42 1.24
N TYR A 50 15.98 -5.09 0.09
CA TYR A 50 16.95 -6.12 -0.29
C TYR A 50 18.36 -5.54 -0.49
N GLU A 51 18.49 -4.38 -1.14
CA GLU A 51 19.78 -3.69 -1.29
C GLU A 51 20.40 -3.34 0.05
N ARG A 52 19.57 -2.90 1.01
CA ARG A 52 20.02 -2.63 2.38
C ARG A 52 20.56 -3.90 3.04
N VAL A 53 19.88 -5.04 2.91
CA VAL A 53 20.36 -6.31 3.46
C VAL A 53 21.72 -6.68 2.88
N LEU A 54 21.92 -6.50 1.57
CA LEU A 54 23.19 -6.78 0.92
C LEU A 54 24.32 -5.88 1.46
N SER A 55 24.03 -4.59 1.68
CA SER A 55 24.98 -3.66 2.31
C SER A 55 25.31 -4.11 3.72
N THR A 56 24.31 -4.47 4.53
CA THR A 56 24.53 -4.91 5.91
C THR A 56 25.38 -6.18 5.97
N ILE A 57 25.13 -7.16 5.10
CA ILE A 57 25.96 -8.38 5.04
C ILE A 57 27.40 -8.03 4.68
N ARG A 58 27.60 -7.11 3.73
CA ARG A 58 28.94 -6.66 3.36
C ARG A 58 29.64 -5.96 4.52
N ASP A 59 28.96 -5.05 5.20
CA ASP A 59 29.51 -4.35 6.37
C ASP A 59 29.86 -5.34 7.49
N LEU A 60 29.03 -6.36 7.69
CA LEU A 60 29.27 -7.45 8.64
C LEU A 60 30.51 -8.29 8.27
N ASP A 61 30.67 -8.64 6.99
CA ASP A 61 31.83 -9.34 6.47
C ASP A 61 33.11 -8.49 6.66
N GLU A 62 33.04 -7.18 6.43
CA GLU A 62 34.13 -6.23 6.66
C GLU A 62 34.47 -6.14 8.16
N ASP A 63 33.48 -6.04 9.05
CA ASP A 63 33.68 -5.97 10.50
C ASP A 63 34.28 -7.26 11.08
N TYR A 64 33.92 -8.43 10.54
CA TYR A 64 34.54 -9.70 10.89
C TYR A 64 35.99 -9.77 10.42
N GLN A 65 36.29 -9.35 9.18
CA GLN A 65 37.66 -9.30 8.65
C GLN A 65 38.56 -8.37 9.46
N LEU A 66 37.99 -7.27 9.99
CA LEU A 66 38.68 -6.33 10.87
C LEU A 66 38.76 -6.80 12.33
N ALA A 67 38.30 -8.02 12.64
CA ALA A 67 38.25 -8.61 13.97
C ALA A 67 37.50 -7.75 15.01
N LYS A 68 36.53 -6.93 14.57
CA LYS A 68 35.69 -6.12 15.46
C LYS A 68 34.61 -6.95 16.15
N ILE A 69 34.19 -8.03 15.49
CA ILE A 69 33.17 -8.97 15.97
C ILE A 69 33.75 -10.38 16.04
N ASN A 70 33.24 -11.18 16.97
CA ASN A 70 33.69 -12.56 17.12
C ASN A 70 33.00 -13.49 16.09
N GLN A 71 33.55 -14.69 15.90
CA GLN A 71 33.04 -15.63 14.92
C GLN A 71 31.62 -16.14 15.22
N GLY A 72 31.23 -16.24 16.51
CA GLY A 72 29.89 -16.66 16.90
C GLY A 72 28.84 -15.64 16.46
N ASP A 73 29.03 -14.39 16.86
CA ASP A 73 28.15 -13.27 16.53
C ASP A 73 28.07 -13.07 15.01
N TYR A 74 29.21 -13.14 14.32
CA TYR A 74 29.26 -13.05 12.86
C TYR A 74 28.39 -14.13 12.18
N GLN A 75 28.49 -15.39 12.61
CA GLN A 75 27.71 -16.47 11.98
C GLN A 75 26.22 -16.35 12.28
N GLU A 76 25.86 -15.95 13.49
CA GLU A 76 24.47 -15.72 13.88
C GLU A 76 23.84 -14.60 13.04
N GLU A 77 24.47 -13.42 13.02
CA GLU A 77 23.97 -12.26 12.28
C GLU A 77 23.97 -12.49 10.77
N ARG A 78 24.99 -13.16 10.23
CA ARG A 78 25.06 -13.46 8.80
C ARG A 78 23.94 -14.41 8.36
N THR A 79 23.67 -15.43 9.17
CA THR A 79 22.57 -16.37 8.93
C THR A 79 21.23 -15.62 8.94
N TYR A 80 21.03 -14.78 9.94
CA TYR A 80 19.84 -13.96 10.08
C TYR A 80 19.57 -13.07 8.87
N TRP A 81 20.56 -12.27 8.45
CA TRP A 81 20.41 -11.38 7.31
C TRP A 81 20.24 -12.13 5.99
N SER A 82 20.87 -13.30 5.86
CA SER A 82 20.68 -14.17 4.69
C SER A 82 19.25 -14.70 4.61
N GLU A 83 18.69 -15.19 5.72
CA GLU A 83 17.30 -15.66 5.78
C GLU A 83 16.28 -14.54 5.53
N TYR A 84 16.56 -13.34 6.04
CA TYR A 84 15.73 -12.17 5.79
C TYR A 84 15.78 -11.76 4.31
N GLY A 85 16.96 -11.75 3.69
CA GLY A 85 17.11 -11.51 2.25
C GLY A 85 16.36 -12.52 1.39
N VAL A 86 16.39 -13.81 1.73
CA VAL A 86 15.62 -14.85 1.05
C VAL A 86 14.11 -14.58 1.14
N ARG A 87 13.61 -14.17 2.31
CA ARG A 87 12.19 -13.80 2.49
C ARG A 87 11.78 -12.61 1.61
N LEU A 88 12.61 -11.57 1.53
CA LEU A 88 12.35 -10.43 0.65
C LEU A 88 12.26 -10.83 -0.83
N LEU A 89 13.15 -11.72 -1.27
CA LEU A 89 13.12 -12.25 -2.65
C LEU A 89 11.86 -13.08 -2.92
N GLN A 90 11.41 -13.90 -1.96
CA GLN A 90 10.16 -14.65 -2.08
C GLN A 90 8.94 -13.74 -2.17
N MET A 91 8.93 -12.62 -1.44
CA MET A 91 7.87 -11.61 -1.53
C MET A 91 7.89 -10.87 -2.87
N LEU A 92 9.06 -10.67 -3.47
CA LEU A 92 9.19 -10.03 -4.80
C LEU A 92 8.69 -10.95 -5.93
N GLU A 93 8.94 -12.25 -5.83
CA GLU A 93 8.45 -13.27 -6.77
C GLU A 93 6.93 -13.49 -6.63
N SER A 94 6.42 -13.39 -5.42
CA SER A 94 4.99 -13.50 -5.14
C SER A 94 4.28 -12.22 -5.56
N ASP A 95 3.74 -12.17 -6.78
CA ASP A 95 2.89 -11.06 -7.27
C ASP A 95 1.55 -10.90 -6.51
N LYS A 96 1.43 -11.55 -5.34
CA LYS A 96 0.36 -11.40 -4.38
C LYS A 96 0.86 -10.48 -3.27
N PRO A 97 0.20 -9.34 -3.03
CA PRO A 97 0.47 -8.51 -1.87
C PRO A 97 -0.04 -9.25 -0.62
N SER A 98 0.75 -10.20 -0.12
CA SER A 98 0.64 -10.62 1.27
C SER A 98 1.24 -9.48 2.10
N VAL A 99 0.37 -8.55 2.51
CA VAL A 99 0.64 -7.39 3.39
C VAL A 99 1.00 -7.83 4.83
N GLU A 100 1.18 -9.12 5.04
CA GLU A 100 1.68 -9.65 6.30
C GLU A 100 3.21 -9.59 6.24
N ILE A 101 3.81 -8.87 7.19
CA ILE A 101 5.25 -8.88 7.52
C ILE A 101 6.10 -7.85 6.75
N LEU A 102 5.84 -6.56 6.97
CA LEU A 102 6.92 -5.55 7.00
C LEU A 102 7.17 -5.14 8.46
N GLN A 103 7.63 -6.08 9.27
CA GLN A 103 8.34 -5.72 10.50
C GLN A 103 9.81 -5.61 10.13
N THR A 104 10.33 -4.38 10.08
CA THR A 104 11.76 -4.12 9.99
C THR A 104 12.46 -4.80 11.16
N PRO A 105 13.43 -5.69 10.91
CA PRO A 105 14.10 -6.37 12.01
C PRO A 105 15.10 -5.44 12.69
N GLY A 106 14.83 -5.12 13.96
CA GLY A 106 15.66 -4.23 14.80
C GLY A 106 14.88 -3.20 15.61
N VAL A 107 13.61 -2.94 15.26
CA VAL A 107 12.71 -2.18 16.11
C VAL A 107 12.08 -3.19 17.08
N LYS A 108 12.59 -3.25 18.32
CA LYS A 108 11.76 -3.76 19.43
C LYS A 108 10.44 -3.00 19.33
N PRO A 109 9.27 -3.66 19.30
CA PRO A 109 8.01 -2.95 19.18
C PRO A 109 7.99 -1.87 20.25
N ASN A 110 8.10 -0.62 19.82
CA ASN A 110 7.98 0.49 20.72
C ASN A 110 6.56 0.40 21.27
N GLU A 111 6.36 0.48 22.58
CA GLU A 111 5.01 0.49 23.16
C GLU A 111 4.14 1.56 22.49
N ALA A 112 4.76 2.65 22.00
CA ALA A 112 4.09 3.67 21.21
C ALA A 112 3.61 3.19 19.83
N GLU A 113 4.32 2.28 19.17
CA GLU A 113 3.97 1.74 17.85
C GLU A 113 2.89 0.67 17.97
N ALA A 114 2.97 -0.19 18.99
CA ALA A 114 1.89 -1.12 19.34
C ALA A 114 0.61 -0.37 19.79
N ALA A 115 0.75 0.73 20.53
CA ALA A 115 -0.38 1.61 20.86
C ALA A 115 -0.96 2.32 19.64
N LEU A 116 -0.11 2.65 18.64
CA LEU A 116 -0.55 3.26 17.39
C LEU A 116 -1.39 2.27 16.58
N ASP A 117 -0.94 1.02 16.43
CA ASP A 117 -1.69 -0.04 15.73
C ASP A 117 -3.05 -0.27 16.40
N HIS A 118 -3.08 -0.36 17.72
CA HIS A 118 -4.33 -0.50 18.47
C HIS A 118 -5.27 0.70 18.24
N ALA A 119 -4.75 1.94 18.27
CA ALA A 119 -5.54 3.14 18.03
C ALA A 119 -6.10 3.21 16.60
N VAL A 120 -5.35 2.73 15.60
CA VAL A 120 -5.81 2.65 14.21
C VAL A 120 -6.93 1.62 14.06
N GLU A 121 -6.78 0.43 14.66
CA GLU A 121 -7.84 -0.60 14.64
C GLU A 121 -9.13 -0.11 15.32
N GLU A 122 -9.00 0.62 16.43
CA GLU A 122 -10.13 1.22 17.14
C GLU A 122 -10.83 2.30 16.30
N ALA A 123 -10.07 3.17 15.64
CA ALA A 123 -10.61 4.19 14.74
C ALA A 123 -11.36 3.57 13.55
N ILE A 124 -10.83 2.49 12.96
CA ILE A 124 -11.50 1.77 11.86
C ILE A 124 -12.81 1.12 12.34
N ARG A 125 -12.82 0.53 13.54
CA ARG A 125 -14.04 -0.03 14.16
C ARG A 125 -15.11 1.03 14.34
N ASN A 126 -14.74 2.18 14.92
CA ASN A 126 -15.67 3.28 15.18
C ASN A 126 -16.22 3.86 13.88
N TYR A 127 -15.37 4.01 12.86
CA TYR A 127 -15.82 4.46 11.54
C TYR A 127 -16.79 3.49 10.88
N ARG A 128 -16.54 2.17 10.97
CA ARG A 128 -17.45 1.14 10.44
C ARG A 128 -18.80 1.15 11.15
N MET A 129 -18.81 1.25 12.49
CA MET A 129 -20.05 1.33 13.27
C MET A 129 -20.82 2.63 12.98
N ALA A 130 -20.13 3.75 12.76
CA ALA A 130 -20.75 5.01 12.35
C ALA A 130 -21.39 4.92 10.95
N LEU A 131 -20.75 4.20 10.02
CA LEU A 131 -21.29 3.93 8.68
C LEU A 131 -22.53 3.02 8.74
N GLU A 132 -22.46 1.98 9.58
CA GLU A 132 -23.56 1.02 9.74
C GLU A 132 -24.78 1.68 10.42
N SER A 133 -24.56 2.49 11.46
CA SER A 133 -25.63 3.28 12.09
C SER A 133 -26.20 4.36 11.16
N ALA A 134 -25.38 5.04 10.36
CA ALA A 134 -25.86 5.99 9.35
C ALA A 134 -26.69 5.30 8.24
N SER A 135 -26.31 4.08 7.85
CA SER A 135 -27.06 3.29 6.86
C SER A 135 -28.42 2.80 7.38
N LEU A 136 -28.54 2.51 8.67
CA LEU A 136 -29.79 2.12 9.32
C LEU A 136 -30.73 3.32 9.55
N THR A 137 -30.18 4.53 9.68
CA THR A 137 -30.97 5.77 9.91
C THR A 137 -31.52 6.35 8.59
N GLY A 138 -30.86 6.09 7.45
CA GLY A 138 -31.30 6.50 6.12
C GLY A 138 -32.44 5.66 5.52
N SER A 139 -32.84 4.55 6.14
CA SER A 139 -33.91 3.66 5.65
C SER A 139 -35.30 3.96 6.26
N LYS A 140 -35.46 5.05 7.02
CA LYS A 140 -36.72 5.44 7.68
C LYS A 140 -37.28 6.81 7.25
N LEU A 141 -36.89 7.32 6.08
CA LEU A 141 -37.52 8.47 5.43
C LEU A 141 -38.01 8.10 4.04
#